data_AF-A0AA44LJT4-F1
#
_entry.id   AF-A0AA44LJT4-F1
#
_cell.length_a   1.000
_cell.length_b   1.000
_cell.length_c   1.000
_cell.angle_alpha   90.00
_cell.angle_beta   90.00
_cell.angle_gamma   90.00
#
_symmetry.space_group_name_H-M   'P 1'
#
loop_
_entity.id
_entity.type
_entity.pdbx_description
1 polymer ?
#
loop_
_entity_poly.entity_id
_entity_poly.type
_entity_poly.pdbx_seq_one_letter_code
_entity_poly.pdbx_strand_id
1 'polypeptide(L)'
;MTERPMIFNGEMVSAILDAGKTQTRRPVKFPHIDRDAMCELSGNELAGELLAGNYRNSPHGKPGDRIWVRETWWQAGQSYARYPDDDEYGWYGSRRVLFAADGNPPNEPNDHYPNGLGGGKFSAAKPNHLWRKRPSIHMPRWASRILLEITDVRVERLQAITLGDICKEIGCGLYDFRPATYGFQVWEELWESIYGEGSWQANPWVWVIEFKRIEGNSHATN
;
A
#
# COMPACT_ATOMS: atom_id res chain seq x y z
N MET A 1 -13.64 -4.87 -14.69
CA MET A 1 -13.10 -4.79 -13.31
C MET A 1 -11.61 -5.00 -13.39
N THR A 2 -10.83 -4.10 -12.80
CA THR A 2 -9.35 -4.09 -12.91
C THR A 2 -8.73 -4.17 -11.52
N GLU A 3 -7.61 -4.88 -11.36
CA GLU A 3 -6.82 -4.88 -10.12
C GLU A 3 -5.54 -4.04 -10.28
N ARG A 4 -5.25 -3.15 -9.32
CA ARG A 4 -4.06 -2.28 -9.36
C ARG A 4 -3.26 -2.32 -8.05
N PRO A 5 -1.92 -2.22 -8.09
CA PRO A 5 -1.13 -2.09 -6.86
C PRO A 5 -1.30 -0.72 -6.21
N MET A 6 -1.28 -0.68 -4.88
CA MET A 6 -1.08 0.56 -4.12
C MET A 6 -0.21 0.31 -2.90
N ILE A 7 0.73 1.21 -2.63
CA ILE A 7 1.67 1.09 -1.51
C ILE A 7 1.05 1.62 -0.23
N PHE A 8 1.09 0.84 0.84
CA PHE A 8 0.73 1.25 2.18
C PHE A 8 1.92 1.04 3.12
N ASN A 9 2.11 1.95 4.07
CA ASN A 9 3.12 1.78 5.13
C ASN A 9 2.60 0.78 6.18
N GLY A 10 3.45 0.39 7.15
CA GLY A 10 3.08 -0.60 8.17
C GLY A 10 1.86 -0.19 8.99
N GLU A 11 1.81 1.07 9.43
CA GLU A 11 0.69 1.59 10.24
C GLU A 11 -0.64 1.56 9.49
N MET A 12 -0.64 1.96 8.21
CA MET A 12 -1.85 1.90 7.38
C MET A 12 -2.26 0.46 7.10
N VAL A 13 -1.31 -0.48 6.97
CA VAL A 13 -1.63 -1.91 6.82
C VAL A 13 -2.32 -2.43 8.08
N SER A 14 -1.74 -2.19 9.26
CA SER A 14 -2.36 -2.55 10.53
C SER A 14 -3.73 -1.91 10.69
N ALA A 15 -3.89 -0.63 10.30
CA ALA A 15 -5.18 0.04 10.34
C ALA A 15 -6.23 -0.60 9.42
N ILE A 16 -5.84 -1.11 8.25
CA ILE A 16 -6.74 -1.86 7.35
C ILE A 16 -7.11 -3.22 7.95
N LEU A 17 -6.15 -3.88 8.62
CA LEU A 17 -6.34 -5.23 9.15
C LEU A 17 -7.18 -5.25 10.43
N ASP A 18 -6.89 -4.33 11.35
CA ASP A 18 -7.33 -4.41 12.75
C ASP A 18 -8.22 -3.23 13.17
N ALA A 19 -8.08 -2.07 12.52
CA ALA A 19 -8.72 -0.83 12.96
C ALA A 19 -9.87 -0.37 12.04
N GLY A 20 -10.07 -1.01 10.89
CA GLY A 20 -11.15 -0.69 9.96
C GLY A 20 -10.90 0.58 9.13
N LYS A 21 -9.66 0.87 8.73
CA LYS A 21 -9.38 1.89 7.71
C LYS A 21 -10.12 1.55 6.40
N THR A 22 -10.92 2.48 5.90
CA THR A 22 -11.73 2.32 4.66
C THR A 22 -11.49 3.43 3.63
N GLN A 23 -10.53 4.32 3.89
CA GLN A 23 -10.25 5.43 3.00
C GLN A 23 -8.76 5.73 2.95
N THR A 24 -8.27 6.22 1.82
CA THR A 24 -6.91 6.77 1.69
C THR A 24 -6.86 8.00 0.80
N ARG A 25 -6.06 9.00 1.19
CA ARG A 25 -5.73 10.16 0.36
C ARG A 25 -4.35 10.11 -0.29
N ARG A 26 -4.26 10.60 -1.53
CA ARG A 26 -3.01 10.72 -2.31
C ARG A 26 -2.92 12.08 -3.01
N PRO A 27 -1.79 12.81 -2.94
CA PRO A 27 -1.61 14.04 -3.69
C PRO A 27 -1.85 13.85 -5.19
N VAL A 28 -2.60 14.77 -5.80
CA VAL A 28 -2.68 14.88 -7.26
C VAL A 28 -1.34 15.44 -7.75
N LYS A 29 -0.70 14.74 -8.69
CA LYS A 29 0.49 15.23 -9.36
C LYS A 29 0.08 16.09 -10.55
N PHE A 30 0.49 17.35 -10.53
CA PHE A 30 0.36 18.27 -11.67
C PHE A 30 1.68 18.39 -12.44
N PRO A 31 1.63 18.65 -13.76
CA PRO A 31 0.41 18.74 -14.58
C PRO A 31 -0.28 17.37 -14.71
N HIS A 32 -1.62 17.37 -14.63
CA HIS A 32 -2.43 16.17 -14.86
C HIS A 32 -3.00 16.28 -16.27
N ILE A 33 -2.65 15.35 -17.16
CA ILE A 33 -3.01 15.43 -18.57
C ILE A 33 -4.28 14.60 -18.82
N ASP A 34 -5.28 15.23 -19.41
CA ASP A 34 -6.50 14.57 -19.89
C ASP A 34 -6.14 13.47 -20.91
N ARG A 35 -6.72 12.29 -20.75
CA ARG A 35 -6.37 11.12 -21.57
C ARG A 35 -6.87 11.18 -23.00
N ASP A 36 -7.90 11.99 -23.29
CA ASP A 36 -8.53 12.08 -24.61
C ASP A 36 -8.14 13.37 -25.33
N ALA A 37 -8.23 14.50 -24.63
CA ALA A 37 -7.97 15.83 -25.16
C ALA A 37 -6.49 16.22 -25.11
N MET A 38 -5.66 15.50 -24.34
CA MET A 38 -4.22 15.78 -24.14
C MET A 38 -3.92 17.19 -23.61
N CYS A 39 -4.90 17.84 -22.96
CA CYS A 39 -4.73 19.12 -22.27
C CYS A 39 -4.51 18.92 -20.77
N GLU A 40 -4.02 19.95 -20.07
CA GLU A 40 -3.91 19.93 -18.62
C GLU A 40 -5.30 20.09 -17.98
N LEU A 41 -5.61 19.23 -17.01
CA LEU A 41 -6.76 19.36 -16.13
C LEU A 41 -6.35 20.03 -14.83
N SER A 42 -7.12 21.02 -14.41
CA SER A 42 -7.09 21.55 -13.05
C SER A 42 -7.76 20.58 -12.07
N GLY A 43 -7.49 20.76 -10.78
CA GLY A 43 -8.13 19.95 -9.74
C GLY A 43 -9.65 20.13 -9.68
N ASN A 44 -10.18 21.30 -10.04
CA ASN A 44 -11.63 21.54 -10.12
C ASN A 44 -12.28 20.74 -11.24
N GLU A 45 -11.63 20.68 -12.41
CA GLU A 45 -12.13 19.88 -13.55
C GLU A 45 -12.13 18.40 -13.20
N LEU A 46 -11.04 17.89 -12.61
CA LEU A 46 -10.99 16.52 -12.10
C LEU A 46 -12.10 16.25 -11.07
N ALA A 47 -12.30 17.13 -10.10
CA ALA A 47 -13.38 16.97 -9.11
C ALA A 47 -14.76 16.92 -9.78
N GLY A 48 -15.01 17.78 -10.77
CA GLY A 48 -16.26 17.80 -11.54
C GLY A 48 -16.50 16.53 -12.36
N GLU A 49 -15.46 15.99 -13.00
CA GLU A 49 -15.55 14.73 -13.75
C GLU A 49 -15.94 13.56 -12.84
N LEU A 50 -15.27 13.40 -11.70
CA LEU A 50 -15.54 12.31 -10.78
C LEU A 50 -16.93 12.43 -10.15
N LEU A 51 -17.37 13.66 -9.83
CA LEU A 51 -18.73 13.92 -9.35
C LEU A 51 -19.79 13.53 -10.40
N ALA A 52 -19.50 13.71 -11.69
CA ALA A 52 -20.36 13.26 -12.80
C ALA A 52 -20.27 11.75 -13.09
N GLY A 53 -19.50 11.00 -12.30
CA GLY A 53 -19.26 9.56 -12.50
C GLY A 53 -18.28 9.25 -13.64
N ASN A 54 -17.54 10.24 -14.14
CA ASN A 54 -16.48 10.06 -15.11
C ASN A 54 -15.13 9.85 -14.41
N TYR A 55 -14.68 8.60 -14.36
CA TYR A 55 -13.43 8.21 -13.71
C TYR A 55 -12.28 8.00 -14.70
N ARG A 56 -12.42 8.44 -15.95
CA ARG A 56 -11.45 8.13 -17.02
C ARG A 56 -10.04 8.65 -16.73
N ASN A 57 -9.96 9.84 -16.12
CA ASN A 57 -8.70 10.47 -15.74
C ASN A 57 -8.17 10.01 -14.36
N SER A 58 -8.91 9.19 -13.62
CA SER A 58 -8.42 8.60 -12.36
C SER A 58 -7.29 7.59 -12.60
N PRO A 59 -6.09 7.76 -12.01
CA PRO A 59 -5.03 6.77 -12.05
C PRO A 59 -5.32 5.57 -11.13
N HIS A 60 -6.26 5.71 -10.20
CA HIS A 60 -6.58 4.70 -9.19
C HIS A 60 -7.70 3.75 -9.63
N GLY A 61 -8.45 4.13 -10.67
CA GLY A 61 -9.61 3.39 -11.16
C GLY A 61 -10.91 4.03 -10.76
N LYS A 62 -11.97 3.23 -10.74
CA LYS A 62 -13.35 3.64 -10.46
C LYS A 62 -14.01 2.73 -9.43
N PRO A 63 -15.15 3.11 -8.84
CA PRO A 63 -15.95 2.21 -8.02
C PRO A 63 -16.18 0.85 -8.70
N GLY A 64 -16.00 -0.22 -7.93
CA GLY A 64 -16.04 -1.61 -8.38
C GLY A 64 -14.72 -2.16 -8.91
N ASP A 65 -13.69 -1.34 -9.20
CA ASP A 65 -12.33 -1.84 -9.41
C ASP A 65 -11.68 -2.25 -8.07
N ARG A 66 -10.52 -2.93 -8.13
CA ARG A 66 -9.82 -3.43 -6.95
C ARG A 66 -8.40 -2.89 -6.82
N ILE A 67 -7.95 -2.79 -5.58
CA ILE A 67 -6.59 -2.44 -5.20
C ILE A 67 -6.00 -3.60 -4.40
N TRP A 68 -4.82 -4.07 -4.80
CA TRP A 68 -4.04 -4.99 -3.98
C TRP A 68 -2.91 -4.22 -3.27
N VAL A 69 -2.75 -4.47 -1.98
CA VAL A 69 -1.83 -3.70 -1.13
C VAL A 69 -0.40 -4.17 -1.33
N ARG A 70 0.49 -3.22 -1.54
CA ARG A 70 1.94 -3.39 -1.48
C ARG A 70 2.44 -2.90 -0.13
N GLU A 71 2.94 -3.81 0.68
CA GLU A 71 3.53 -3.50 1.99
C GLU A 71 5.00 -3.94 2.06
N THR A 72 5.72 -3.45 3.06
CA THR A 72 7.08 -3.93 3.31
C THR A 72 7.01 -5.37 3.78
N TRP A 73 7.83 -6.24 3.20
CA TRP A 73 7.73 -7.68 3.41
C TRP A 73 9.11 -8.31 3.57
N TRP A 74 9.12 -9.54 4.01
CA TRP A 74 10.29 -10.40 4.09
C TRP A 74 10.10 -11.55 3.12
N GLN A 75 11.12 -11.81 2.32
CA GLN A 75 11.17 -12.97 1.43
C GLN A 75 12.30 -13.89 1.88
N ALA A 76 12.01 -15.18 2.05
CA ALA A 76 13.08 -16.16 2.26
C ALA A 76 13.91 -16.34 0.98
N GLY A 77 15.23 -16.46 1.11
CA GLY A 77 16.14 -16.80 0.00
C GLY A 77 17.03 -15.64 -0.52
N GLN A 78 17.85 -15.92 -1.54
CA GLN A 78 18.81 -14.97 -2.15
C GLN A 78 18.30 -14.42 -3.49
N SER A 79 18.59 -13.14 -3.77
CA SER A 79 18.07 -12.38 -4.93
C SER A 79 18.46 -12.91 -6.31
N TYR A 80 19.46 -13.78 -6.40
CA TYR A 80 19.98 -14.36 -7.66
C TYR A 80 20.02 -15.89 -7.67
N ALA A 81 19.58 -16.56 -6.60
CA ALA A 81 19.52 -18.01 -6.58
C ALA A 81 18.20 -18.46 -7.19
N ARG A 82 18.29 -19.12 -8.35
CA ARG A 82 17.21 -19.92 -8.95
C ARG A 82 16.93 -21.07 -7.98
N TYR A 83 16.05 -20.84 -7.02
CA TYR A 83 15.52 -21.92 -6.19
C TYR A 83 14.70 -22.84 -7.12
N PRO A 84 14.99 -24.16 -7.15
CA PRO A 84 14.04 -25.11 -7.70
C PRO A 84 12.85 -25.25 -6.73
N ASP A 85 11.66 -25.03 -7.29
CA ASP A 85 10.35 -25.69 -7.10
C ASP A 85 10.03 -26.24 -5.70
N ASP A 86 8.95 -25.83 -5.05
CA ASP A 86 7.56 -25.95 -5.53
C ASP A 86 6.89 -24.56 -5.78
N ASP A 87 6.20 -24.24 -6.88
CA ASP A 87 5.74 -25.03 -8.02
C ASP A 87 5.68 -24.19 -9.31
N GLU A 88 6.15 -24.85 -10.36
CA GLU A 88 5.71 -24.80 -11.77
C GLU A 88 6.12 -23.59 -12.62
N TYR A 89 7.33 -23.71 -13.17
CA TYR A 89 7.83 -23.05 -14.37
C TYR A 89 7.85 -21.51 -14.40
N GLY A 90 9.05 -20.99 -14.08
CA GLY A 90 9.57 -19.80 -14.75
C GLY A 90 9.61 -18.52 -13.91
N TRP A 91 10.69 -18.40 -13.13
CA TRP A 91 11.28 -17.19 -12.53
C TRP A 91 10.82 -16.70 -11.13
N TYR A 92 11.86 -16.45 -10.29
CA TYR A 92 12.01 -15.62 -9.08
C TYR A 92 11.63 -16.16 -7.68
N GLY A 93 12.53 -16.96 -7.09
CA GLY A 93 12.74 -17.03 -5.63
C GLY A 93 11.64 -17.74 -4.82
N SER A 94 11.84 -17.86 -3.50
CA SER A 94 10.89 -18.56 -2.64
C SER A 94 9.57 -17.79 -2.50
N ARG A 95 8.45 -18.54 -2.47
CA ARG A 95 7.10 -18.03 -2.17
C ARG A 95 6.81 -17.87 -0.66
N ARG A 96 7.73 -18.28 0.22
CA ARG A 96 7.63 -17.99 1.66
C ARG A 96 7.82 -16.50 1.90
N VAL A 97 6.76 -15.87 2.42
CA VAL A 97 6.71 -14.44 2.73
C VAL A 97 6.25 -14.23 4.16
N LEU A 98 6.81 -13.21 4.80
CA LEU A 98 6.29 -12.64 6.06
C LEU A 98 6.12 -11.15 5.87
N PHE A 99 5.24 -10.53 6.64
CA PHE A 99 4.89 -9.13 6.47
C PHE A 99 5.54 -8.30 7.58
N ALA A 100 6.18 -7.19 7.21
CA ALA A 100 6.90 -6.38 8.19
C ALA A 100 5.96 -5.67 9.17
N ALA A 101 4.67 -5.51 8.80
CA ALA A 101 3.64 -5.01 9.72
C ALA A 101 3.35 -6.01 10.86
N ASP A 102 3.62 -7.30 10.67
CA ASP A 102 3.39 -8.34 11.68
C ASP A 102 4.62 -8.55 12.58
N GLY A 103 5.76 -7.95 12.22
CA GLY A 103 7.00 -7.99 12.98
C GLY A 103 8.21 -8.47 12.19
N ASN A 104 9.23 -8.89 12.94
CA ASN A 104 10.47 -9.41 12.38
C ASN A 104 10.37 -10.92 12.14
N PRO A 105 11.01 -11.43 11.08
CA PRO A 105 11.01 -12.84 10.79
C PRO A 105 11.80 -13.61 11.85
N PRO A 106 11.52 -14.91 12.02
CA PRO A 106 12.27 -15.77 12.92
C PRO A 106 13.75 -15.86 12.50
N ASN A 107 14.60 -16.06 13.51
CA ASN A 107 16.03 -16.22 13.31
C ASN A 107 16.37 -17.65 12.90
N GLU A 108 16.14 -17.98 11.62
CA GLU A 108 16.34 -19.32 11.08
C GLU A 108 17.74 -19.48 10.44
N PRO A 109 18.41 -20.64 10.62
CA PRO A 109 19.64 -20.96 9.91
C PRO A 109 19.36 -21.16 8.42
N ASN A 110 20.31 -20.77 7.56
CA ASN A 110 20.22 -21.00 6.12
C ASN A 110 20.80 -22.37 5.74
N ASP A 111 20.09 -23.45 6.06
CA ASP A 111 20.57 -24.83 5.85
C ASP A 111 20.47 -25.33 4.40
N HIS A 112 19.92 -24.52 3.48
CA HIS A 112 19.67 -24.93 2.09
C HIS A 112 20.95 -24.97 1.22
N TYR A 113 22.03 -24.29 1.63
CA TYR A 113 23.31 -24.28 0.90
C TYR A 113 24.48 -24.60 1.85
N PRO A 114 24.55 -25.85 2.37
CA PRO A 114 25.56 -26.23 3.37
C PRO A 114 27.00 -26.10 2.85
N ASN A 115 27.18 -26.20 1.52
CA ASN A 115 28.49 -26.05 0.85
C ASN A 115 28.73 -24.64 0.27
N GLY A 116 27.74 -23.75 0.37
CA GLY A 116 27.79 -22.37 -0.13
C GLY A 116 27.55 -22.20 -1.63
N LEU A 117 27.08 -21.01 -2.01
CA LEU A 117 27.01 -20.52 -3.39
C LEU A 117 28.28 -19.75 -3.76
N GLY A 118 28.51 -19.51 -5.06
CA GLY A 118 29.59 -18.64 -5.54
C GLY A 118 31.00 -19.14 -5.23
N GLY A 119 31.23 -20.45 -5.28
CA GLY A 119 32.53 -21.07 -4.98
C GLY A 119 32.88 -21.08 -3.49
N GLY A 120 31.89 -21.27 -2.61
CA GLY A 120 32.09 -21.32 -1.16
C GLY A 120 32.02 -19.97 -0.44
N LYS A 121 31.92 -18.85 -1.17
CA LYS A 121 31.75 -17.49 -0.60
C LYS A 121 30.51 -17.34 0.27
N PHE A 122 29.53 -18.23 0.11
CA PHE A 122 28.29 -18.23 0.88
C PHE A 122 28.08 -19.54 1.67
N SER A 123 29.16 -20.25 2.04
CA SER A 123 29.09 -21.49 2.83
C SER A 123 28.38 -21.27 4.16
N ALA A 124 27.25 -21.93 4.35
CA ALA A 124 26.36 -21.79 5.50
C ALA A 124 26.80 -22.69 6.65
N ALA A 125 27.98 -22.45 7.23
CA ALA A 125 28.37 -23.09 8.49
C ALA A 125 27.57 -22.55 9.71
N LYS A 126 26.32 -22.13 9.48
CA LYS A 126 25.29 -21.56 10.37
C LYS A 126 25.36 -20.06 10.70
N PRO A 127 25.45 -19.13 9.73
CA PRO A 127 25.00 -17.77 9.97
C PRO A 127 23.47 -17.77 10.07
N ASN A 128 22.95 -17.22 11.17
CA ASN A 128 21.52 -16.96 11.30
C ASN A 128 21.10 -15.89 10.25
N HIS A 129 19.85 -15.91 9.77
CA HIS A 129 19.19 -14.97 8.83
C HIS A 129 18.97 -15.48 7.39
N LEU A 130 17.92 -16.29 7.20
CA LEU A 130 17.33 -16.66 5.89
C LEU A 130 16.57 -15.52 5.19
N TRP A 131 16.00 -14.61 5.97
CA TRP A 131 14.99 -13.66 5.52
C TRP A 131 15.59 -12.34 5.05
N ARG A 132 15.11 -11.84 3.90
CA ARG A 132 15.51 -10.53 3.37
C ARG A 132 14.34 -9.58 3.40
N LYS A 133 14.53 -8.42 4.03
CA LYS A 133 13.57 -7.32 3.98
C LYS A 133 13.51 -6.78 2.56
N ARG A 134 12.30 -6.61 2.05
CA ARG A 134 11.99 -6.11 0.71
C ARG A 134 11.11 -4.88 0.83
N PRO A 135 11.51 -3.75 0.21
CA PRO A 135 10.65 -2.59 0.08
C PRO A 135 9.33 -2.93 -0.63
N SER A 136 8.25 -2.25 -0.25
CA SER A 136 6.90 -2.44 -0.82
C SER A 136 6.84 -2.24 -2.34
N ILE A 137 7.66 -1.34 -2.90
CA ILE A 137 7.72 -1.07 -4.34
C ILE A 137 8.02 -2.33 -5.18
N HIS A 138 8.69 -3.33 -4.59
CA HIS A 138 9.07 -4.57 -5.25
C HIS A 138 8.09 -5.72 -4.98
N MET A 139 7.02 -5.51 -4.20
CA MET A 139 6.07 -6.56 -3.90
C MET A 139 5.28 -6.99 -5.17
N PRO A 140 5.32 -8.27 -5.56
CA PRO A 140 4.50 -8.80 -6.65
C PRO A 140 3.07 -9.08 -6.20
N ARG A 141 2.14 -9.23 -7.17
CA ARG A 141 0.72 -9.49 -6.86
C ARG A 141 0.51 -10.76 -6.03
N TRP A 142 1.25 -11.83 -6.32
CA TRP A 142 1.11 -13.13 -5.65
C TRP A 142 1.45 -13.08 -4.16
N ALA A 143 2.29 -12.13 -3.72
CA ALA A 143 2.71 -12.00 -2.33
C ALA A 143 1.77 -11.10 -1.50
N SER A 144 0.83 -10.39 -2.15
CA SER A 144 -0.06 -9.46 -1.47
C SER A 144 -1.22 -10.21 -0.80
N ARG A 145 -1.35 -10.02 0.52
CA ARG A 145 -2.41 -10.63 1.35
C ARG A 145 -3.69 -9.80 1.47
N ILE A 146 -3.68 -8.53 1.06
CA ILE A 146 -4.84 -7.63 1.20
C ILE A 146 -5.34 -7.21 -0.18
N LEU A 147 -6.64 -7.43 -0.39
CA LEU A 147 -7.38 -6.98 -1.54
C LEU A 147 -8.52 -6.07 -1.09
N LEU A 148 -8.64 -4.93 -1.75
CA LEU A 148 -9.59 -3.86 -1.43
C LEU A 148 -10.47 -3.62 -2.67
N GLU A 149 -11.78 -3.51 -2.49
CA GLU A 149 -12.70 -3.07 -3.53
C GLU A 149 -12.93 -1.57 -3.38
N ILE A 150 -12.71 -0.80 -4.46
CA ILE A 150 -12.96 0.64 -4.48
C ILE A 150 -14.47 0.86 -4.43
N THR A 151 -14.92 1.64 -3.44
CA THR A 151 -16.33 2.01 -3.27
C THR A 151 -16.61 3.44 -3.75
N ASP A 152 -15.63 4.33 -3.65
CA ASP A 152 -15.72 5.70 -4.15
C ASP A 152 -14.33 6.23 -4.54
N VAL A 153 -14.30 7.15 -5.50
CA VAL A 153 -13.12 7.96 -5.82
C VAL A 153 -13.58 9.39 -6.02
N ARG A 154 -12.91 10.35 -5.40
CA ARG A 154 -13.16 11.78 -5.59
C ARG A 154 -11.86 12.59 -5.53
N VAL A 155 -11.96 13.86 -5.91
CA VAL A 155 -10.87 14.83 -5.81
C VAL A 155 -11.34 16.02 -4.98
N GLU A 156 -10.55 16.41 -3.99
CA GLU A 156 -10.85 17.54 -3.11
C GLU A 156 -9.57 18.28 -2.70
N ARG A 157 -9.72 19.44 -2.08
CA ARG A 157 -8.61 20.11 -1.38
C ARG A 157 -8.28 19.37 -0.09
N LEU A 158 -7.01 19.22 0.23
CA LEU A 158 -6.56 18.49 1.44
C LEU A 158 -7.27 18.97 2.71
N GLN A 159 -7.39 20.28 2.90
CA GLN A 159 -8.02 20.86 4.09
C GLN A 159 -9.56 20.82 4.05
N ALA A 160 -10.17 20.32 2.97
CA ALA A 160 -11.61 20.04 2.93
C ALA A 160 -11.99 18.75 3.68
N ILE A 161 -10.99 18.04 4.23
CA ILE A 161 -11.16 16.84 5.04
C ILE A 161 -12.12 17.07 6.23
N THR A 162 -12.95 16.08 6.54
CA THR A 162 -13.83 16.09 7.71
C THR A 162 -13.30 15.21 8.85
N LEU A 163 -13.87 15.34 10.05
CA LEU A 163 -13.53 14.41 11.14
C LEU A 163 -13.90 12.95 10.80
N GLY A 164 -15.00 12.74 10.07
CA GLY A 164 -15.40 11.41 9.62
C GLY A 164 -14.40 10.82 8.62
N ASP A 165 -13.83 11.65 7.76
CA ASP A 165 -12.76 11.24 6.86
C ASP A 165 -11.49 10.83 7.59
N ILE A 166 -11.10 11.58 8.63
CA ILE A 166 -9.96 11.24 9.48
C ILE A 166 -10.19 9.88 10.14
N CYS A 167 -11.40 9.63 10.64
CA CYS A 167 -11.78 8.35 11.23
C CYS A 167 -11.67 7.19 10.22
N LYS A 168 -12.16 7.37 8.98
CA LYS A 168 -12.02 6.38 7.91
C LYS A 168 -10.57 6.14 7.48
N GLU A 169 -9.71 7.15 7.62
CA GLU A 169 -8.29 7.07 7.26
C GLU A 169 -7.44 6.42 8.35
N ILE A 170 -7.77 6.65 9.62
CA ILE A 170 -7.00 6.10 10.75
C ILE A 170 -7.55 4.73 11.15
N GLY A 171 -8.83 4.47 10.90
CA GLY A 171 -9.52 3.29 11.41
C GLY A 171 -9.87 3.48 12.89
N CYS A 172 -10.66 4.51 13.19
CA CYS A 172 -11.09 4.81 14.55
C CYS A 172 -12.53 5.31 14.58
N GLY A 173 -13.12 5.40 15.77
CA GLY A 173 -14.42 5.99 15.99
C GLY A 173 -14.36 7.51 16.16
N LEU A 174 -15.47 8.19 15.87
CA LEU A 174 -15.61 9.64 16.08
C LEU A 174 -15.32 10.06 17.53
N TYR A 175 -15.54 9.17 18.49
CA TYR A 175 -15.34 9.45 19.91
C TYR A 175 -13.89 9.35 20.37
N ASP A 176 -13.00 8.79 19.55
CA ASP A 176 -11.57 8.70 19.86
C ASP A 176 -10.88 10.09 19.76
N PHE A 177 -11.51 11.04 19.06
CA PHE A 177 -11.05 12.43 18.94
C PHE A 177 -11.93 13.39 19.72
N ARG A 178 -11.79 13.40 21.06
CA ARG A 178 -12.42 14.40 21.94
C ARG A 178 -11.36 15.29 22.62
N PRO A 179 -11.37 16.62 22.37
CA PRO A 179 -12.23 17.35 21.44
C PRO A 179 -11.89 17.06 19.97
N ALA A 180 -12.85 17.32 19.06
CA ALA A 180 -12.70 17.05 17.62
C ALA A 180 -11.47 17.72 16.98
N THR A 181 -11.01 18.85 17.53
CA THR A 181 -9.80 19.57 17.11
C THR A 181 -8.55 18.68 17.19
N TYR A 182 -8.54 17.71 18.10
CA TYR A 182 -7.42 16.77 18.24
C TYR A 182 -7.25 15.90 16.98
N GLY A 183 -8.35 15.50 16.33
CA GLY A 183 -8.28 14.70 15.10
C GLY A 183 -7.58 15.45 13.95
N PHE A 184 -7.87 16.74 13.80
CA PHE A 184 -7.24 17.56 12.76
C PHE A 184 -5.74 17.79 13.02
N GLN A 185 -5.34 17.98 14.28
CA GLN A 185 -3.93 18.11 14.66
C GLN A 185 -3.15 16.82 14.39
N VAL A 186 -3.68 15.67 14.82
CA VAL A 186 -3.09 14.35 14.55
C VAL A 186 -2.99 14.09 13.05
N TRP A 187 -4.01 14.49 12.28
CA TRP A 187 -4.00 14.34 10.83
C TRP A 187 -2.96 15.24 10.15
N GLU A 188 -2.82 16.49 10.58
CA GLU A 188 -1.80 17.42 10.10
C GLU A 188 -0.40 16.85 10.32
N GLU A 189 -0.08 16.43 11.55
CA GLU A 189 1.20 15.81 11.90
C GLU A 189 1.47 14.54 11.08
N LEU A 190 0.47 13.67 10.94
CA LEU A 190 0.58 12.46 10.14
C LEU A 190 0.84 12.78 8.66
N TRP A 191 0.10 13.74 8.08
CA TRP A 191 0.26 14.13 6.69
C TRP A 191 1.66 14.68 6.42
N GLU A 192 2.14 15.58 7.28
CA GLU A 192 3.48 16.16 7.17
C GLU A 192 4.59 15.13 7.40
N SER A 193 4.38 14.14 8.27
CA SER A 193 5.34 13.04 8.44
C SER A 193 5.55 12.21 7.16
N ILE A 194 4.55 12.16 6.27
CA ILE A 194 4.59 11.41 5.02
C ILE A 194 5.07 12.28 3.84
N TYR A 195 4.61 13.52 3.77
CA TYR A 195 4.81 14.39 2.60
C TYR A 195 5.73 15.60 2.86
N GLY A 196 6.23 15.76 4.08
CA GLY A 196 7.13 16.83 4.50
C GLY A 196 6.42 17.99 5.20
N GLU A 197 7.21 18.77 5.95
CA GLU A 197 6.77 20.00 6.62
C GLU A 197 6.20 21.01 5.62
N GLY A 198 5.11 21.68 5.97
CA GLY A 198 4.42 22.66 5.13
C GLY A 198 3.49 22.05 4.08
N SER A 199 3.48 20.72 3.93
CA SER A 199 2.62 20.03 2.95
C SER A 199 1.13 20.12 3.30
N TRP A 200 0.80 20.34 4.58
CA TRP A 200 -0.56 20.61 5.02
C TRP A 200 -1.01 22.02 4.65
N GLN A 201 -0.19 23.04 4.93
CA GLN A 201 -0.47 24.45 4.64
C GLN A 201 -0.54 24.73 3.14
N ALA A 202 0.19 23.96 2.32
CA ALA A 202 0.10 24.03 0.85
C ALA A 202 -1.31 23.70 0.33
N ASN A 203 -2.13 22.99 1.12
CA ASN A 203 -3.50 22.60 0.79
C ASN A 203 -3.65 22.05 -0.65
N PRO A 204 -2.86 21.03 -1.03
CA PRO A 204 -2.87 20.49 -2.38
C PRO A 204 -4.21 19.82 -2.72
N TRP A 205 -4.43 19.58 -4.01
CA TRP A 205 -5.48 18.66 -4.44
C TRP A 205 -5.08 17.22 -4.11
N VAL A 206 -6.04 16.44 -3.63
CA VAL A 206 -5.85 15.04 -3.27
C VAL A 206 -6.92 14.16 -3.92
N TRP A 207 -6.50 13.00 -4.40
CA TRP A 207 -7.39 11.88 -4.63
C TRP A 207 -7.84 11.33 -3.29
N VAL A 208 -9.14 11.15 -3.09
CA VAL A 208 -9.68 10.36 -1.98
C VAL A 208 -10.22 9.06 -2.55
N ILE A 209 -9.73 7.93 -2.06
CA ILE A 209 -10.16 6.61 -2.47
C ILE A 209 -10.81 5.94 -1.27
N GLU A 210 -12.11 5.67 -1.36
CA GLU A 210 -12.82 4.82 -0.39
C GLU A 210 -12.83 3.37 -0.88
N PHE A 211 -12.75 2.46 0.08
CA PHE A 211 -12.70 1.04 -0.20
C PHE A 211 -13.26 0.21 0.95
N LYS A 212 -13.60 -1.04 0.63
CA LYS A 212 -13.86 -2.09 1.61
C LYS A 212 -12.86 -3.24 1.41
N ARG A 213 -12.44 -3.87 2.50
CA ARG A 213 -11.60 -5.07 2.45
C ARG A 213 -12.44 -6.24 1.94
N ILE A 214 -11.88 -7.03 1.01
CA ILE A 214 -12.47 -8.30 0.59
C ILE A 214 -11.92 -9.38 1.53
N GLU A 215 -12.80 -9.99 2.31
CA GLU A 215 -12.47 -11.15 3.13
C GLU A 215 -12.44 -12.43 2.25
N GLY A 216 -11.43 -13.29 2.43
CA GLY A 216 -11.47 -14.65 1.86
C GLY A 216 -10.53 -14.99 0.70
N ASN A 217 -9.47 -14.22 0.41
CA ASN A 217 -8.42 -14.66 -0.52
C ASN A 217 -7.08 -14.84 0.22
N SER A 218 -6.99 -15.92 0.99
CA SER A 218 -5.79 -16.40 1.67
C SER A 218 -4.75 -16.93 0.67
N HIS A 219 -4.18 -16.06 -0.16
CA HIS A 219 -2.99 -16.41 -0.95
C HIS A 219 -1.73 -16.05 -0.17
N ALA A 220 -1.48 -16.75 0.94
CA ALA A 220 -0.14 -16.93 1.54
C ALA A 220 -0.24 -17.69 2.88
N THR A 221 -0.80 -18.89 2.88
CA THR A 221 -0.48 -19.90 3.90
C THR A 221 -0.60 -21.27 3.26
N ASN A 222 0.54 -21.77 2.77
CA ASN A 222 0.99 -23.16 2.90
C ASN A 222 2.49 -23.17 2.57
#